data_AF-A0A923RZP9-F1
#
_entry.id   AF-A0A923RZP9-F1
#
_cell.length_a   1.000
_cell.length_b   1.000
_cell.length_c   1.000
_cell.angle_alpha   90.00
_cell.angle_beta   90.00
_cell.angle_gamma   90.00
#
_symmetry.space_group_name_H-M   'P 1'
#
loop_
_entity.id
_entity.type
_entity.pdbx_description
1 polymer ?
#
loop_
_entity_poly.entity_id
_entity_poly.type
_entity_poly.pdbx_seq_one_letter_code
_entity_poly.pdbx_strand_id
1 'polypeptide(L)'
;MKDIALAAGFLALMLLGLYLMVKLAKTMQEMREHKETDCFYIATSNPCVVKRIMEILNDMKALHSDKHYTLSIRQGGEILQMLNSRRLGAAVVTPEAAGGRLLLHRLSVISSQPLVMDEDGALLASAEKESQQQKVMWRMDAPNPLAQEFVHQFCIHKA
;
A
#
# COMPACT_ATOMS: atom_id res chain seq x y z
N MET A 1 39.10 0.51 46.27
CA MET A 1 39.42 0.97 44.89
C MET A 1 38.83 0.05 43.82
N LYS A 2 38.97 -1.27 43.92
CA LYS A 2 38.40 -2.23 42.96
C LYS A 2 36.87 -2.14 42.83
N ASP A 3 36.15 -2.01 43.94
CA ASP A 3 34.67 -1.97 43.91
C ASP A 3 34.11 -0.69 43.27
N ILE A 4 34.82 0.43 43.42
CA ILE A 4 34.47 1.73 42.83
C ILE A 4 34.67 1.69 41.31
N ALA A 5 35.75 1.06 40.84
CA ALA A 5 35.99 0.87 39.41
C ALA A 5 34.95 -0.04 38.76
N LEU A 6 34.53 -1.10 39.47
CA LEU A 6 33.52 -2.04 39.00
C LEU A 6 32.13 -1.38 38.92
N ALA A 7 31.78 -0.56 39.93
CA ALA A 7 30.55 0.21 39.94
C ALA A 7 30.52 1.27 38.82
N ALA A 8 31.63 1.97 38.58
CA ALA A 8 31.75 2.95 37.51
C ALA A 8 31.61 2.31 36.12
N GLY A 9 32.22 1.13 35.91
CA GLY A 9 32.07 0.36 34.68
C GLY A 9 30.62 -0.08 34.43
N PHE A 10 29.93 -0.56 35.47
CA PHE A 10 28.53 -0.94 35.37
C PHE A 10 27.62 0.26 35.03
N LEU A 11 27.87 1.42 35.65
CA LEU A 11 27.14 2.65 35.35
C LEU A 11 27.33 3.11 33.90
N ALA A 12 28.55 3.02 33.37
CA ALA A 12 28.84 3.36 31.98
C ALA A 12 28.10 2.46 30.99
N LEU A 13 28.01 1.16 31.27
CA LEU A 13 27.25 0.21 30.46
C LEU A 13 25.74 0.51 30.49
N MET A 14 25.20 0.86 31.65
CA MET A 14 23.79 1.24 31.79
C MET A 14 23.47 2.52 31.01
N LEU A 15 24.33 3.53 31.08
CA LEU A 15 24.17 4.79 30.34
C LEU A 15 24.29 4.57 28.82
N LEU A 16 25.22 3.73 28.38
CA LEU A 16 25.36 3.36 26.97
C LEU A 16 24.11 2.60 26.48
N GLY A 17 23.62 1.65 27.26
CA GLY A 17 22.39 0.91 26.96
C GLY A 17 21.18 1.85 26.85
N LEU A 18 21.02 2.78 27.79
CA LEU A 18 19.95 3.78 27.74
C LEU A 18 20.07 4.68 26.51
N TYR A 19 21.28 5.15 26.19
CA TYR A 19 21.53 5.97 25.00
C TYR A 19 21.17 5.22 23.71
N LEU A 20 21.57 3.95 23.58
CA LEU A 20 21.23 3.12 22.41
C LEU A 20 19.72 2.91 22.29
N MET A 21 19.01 2.68 23.40
CA MET A 21 17.56 2.52 23.40
C MET A 21 16.84 3.82 22.98
N VAL A 22 17.28 4.97 23.49
CA VAL A 22 16.72 6.28 23.10
C VAL A 22 17.01 6.59 21.63
N LYS A 23 18.24 6.31 21.17
CA LYS A 23 18.61 6.49 19.76
C LYS A 23 17.79 5.57 18.85
N LEU A 24 17.60 4.31 19.23
CA LEU A 24 16.80 3.35 18.48
C LEU A 24 15.33 3.78 18.42
N ALA A 25 14.76 4.22 19.55
CA ALA A 25 13.41 4.75 19.61
C ALA A 25 13.24 5.98 18.71
N LYS A 26 14.21 6.91 18.73
CA LYS A 26 14.20 8.09 17.86
C LYS A 26 14.30 7.72 16.37
N THR A 27 15.20 6.80 16.00
CA THR A 27 15.28 6.33 14.60
C THR A 27 14.01 5.59 14.16
N MET A 28 13.37 4.83 15.05
CA MET A 28 12.09 4.21 14.76
C MET A 28 10.98 5.23 14.60
N GLN A 29 10.99 6.31 15.38
CA GLN A 29 10.03 7.41 15.26
C GLN A 29 10.25 8.22 13.98
N GLU A 30 11.50 8.57 13.63
CA GLU A 30 11.85 9.23 12.37
C GLU A 30 11.46 8.37 11.15
N MET A 31 11.71 7.05 11.21
CA MET A 31 11.24 6.10 10.19
C MET A 31 9.71 5.97 10.14
N ARG A 32 9.01 6.27 11.23
CA ARG A 32 7.54 6.26 11.29
C ARG A 32 6.97 7.56 10.75
N GLU A 33 7.57 8.69 11.06
CA GLU A 33 7.21 10.03 10.57
C GLU A 33 7.49 10.19 9.06
N HIS A 34 8.59 9.62 8.54
CA HIS A 34 8.83 9.50 7.09
C HIS A 34 7.85 8.54 6.38
N LYS A 35 7.19 7.65 7.12
CA LYS A 35 6.19 6.72 6.59
C LYS A 35 4.76 7.28 6.67
N GLU A 36 4.54 8.33 7.45
CA GLU A 36 3.24 8.97 7.69
C GLU A 36 2.98 10.19 6.79
N THR A 37 3.97 10.64 6.02
CA THR A 37 3.78 11.72 5.04
C THR A 37 3.46 11.15 3.65
N ASP A 38 2.16 11.09 3.35
CA ASP A 38 1.56 11.18 2.01
C ASP A 38 1.82 10.08 0.97
N CYS A 39 2.01 8.82 1.40
CA CYS A 39 2.00 7.69 0.47
C CYS A 39 0.58 7.11 0.27
N PHE A 40 0.09 7.09 -0.96
CA PHE A 40 -1.15 6.45 -1.36
C PHE A 40 -0.93 4.96 -1.63
N TYR A 41 -1.32 4.13 -0.65
CA TYR A 41 -1.20 2.68 -0.71
C TYR A 41 -2.43 2.02 -1.35
N ILE A 42 -2.18 1.19 -2.35
CA ILE A 42 -3.17 0.35 -3.04
C ILE A 42 -2.78 -1.11 -2.89
N ALA A 43 -3.78 -1.96 -2.72
CA ALA A 43 -3.59 -3.41 -2.78
C ALA A 43 -4.54 -4.07 -3.78
N THR A 44 -4.10 -5.16 -4.38
CA THR A 44 -4.97 -6.02 -5.18
C THR A 44 -4.78 -7.49 -4.85
N SER A 45 -5.85 -8.28 -4.96
CA SER A 45 -5.78 -9.74 -4.90
C SER A 45 -5.68 -10.40 -6.27
N ASN A 46 -5.75 -9.62 -7.35
CA ASN A 46 -5.78 -10.13 -8.70
C ASN A 46 -4.58 -9.57 -9.50
N PRO A 47 -3.56 -10.39 -9.81
CA PRO A 47 -2.42 -9.96 -10.62
C PRO A 47 -2.81 -9.40 -12.00
N CYS A 48 -3.91 -9.87 -12.59
CA CYS A 48 -4.36 -9.49 -13.93
C CYS A 48 -4.75 -8.00 -14.02
N VAL A 49 -5.04 -7.34 -12.89
CA VAL A 49 -5.39 -5.91 -12.87
C VAL A 49 -4.21 -4.99 -12.63
N VAL A 50 -3.03 -5.55 -12.31
CA VAL A 50 -1.85 -4.77 -11.89
C VAL A 50 -1.45 -3.77 -12.97
N LYS A 51 -1.44 -4.17 -14.25
CA LYS A 51 -1.12 -3.27 -15.36
C LYS A 51 -2.05 -2.05 -15.38
N ARG A 52 -3.36 -2.31 -15.29
CA ARG A 52 -4.39 -1.27 -15.28
C ARG A 52 -4.23 -0.32 -14.10
N ILE A 53 -3.93 -0.85 -12.93
CA ILE A 53 -3.65 -0.04 -11.73
C ILE A 53 -2.40 0.82 -11.96
N MET A 54 -1.33 0.25 -12.52
CA MET A 54 -0.08 0.99 -12.78
C MET A 54 -0.28 2.11 -13.79
N GLU A 55 -1.06 1.91 -14.85
CA GLU A 55 -1.44 2.97 -15.81
C GLU A 55 -2.11 4.15 -15.10
N ILE A 56 -3.13 3.88 -14.28
CA ILE A 56 -3.85 4.90 -13.51
C ILE A 56 -2.90 5.61 -12.53
N LEU A 57 -2.04 4.86 -11.85
CA LEU A 57 -1.08 5.45 -10.91
C LEU A 57 -0.05 6.35 -11.61
N ASN A 58 0.37 6.00 -12.82
CA ASN A 58 1.25 6.84 -13.63
C ASN A 58 0.56 8.14 -14.04
N ASP A 59 -0.70 8.07 -14.48
CA ASP A 59 -1.52 9.25 -14.82
C ASP A 59 -1.71 10.16 -13.60
N MET A 60 -2.03 9.58 -12.44
CA MET A 60 -2.15 10.31 -11.18
C MET A 60 -0.81 10.93 -10.75
N LYS A 61 0.30 10.22 -10.91
CA LYS A 61 1.64 10.72 -10.56
C LYS A 61 2.07 11.90 -11.45
N ALA A 62 1.62 11.93 -12.71
CA ALA A 62 1.84 13.09 -13.57
C ALA A 62 1.10 14.34 -13.08
N LEU A 63 -0.07 14.17 -12.44
CA LEU A 63 -0.87 15.26 -11.86
C LEU A 63 -0.41 15.66 -10.45
N HIS A 64 0.13 14.71 -9.68
CA HIS A 64 0.51 14.87 -8.28
C HIS A 64 1.91 14.30 -8.03
N SER A 65 2.93 14.95 -8.59
CA SER A 65 4.32 14.48 -8.54
C SER A 65 4.94 14.48 -7.14
N ASP A 66 4.34 15.24 -6.20
CA ASP A 66 4.72 15.32 -4.79
C ASP A 66 4.24 14.13 -3.96
N LYS A 67 3.32 13.31 -4.50
CA LYS A 67 2.75 12.15 -3.80
C LYS A 67 3.49 10.87 -4.14
N HIS A 68 3.62 10.00 -3.13
CA HIS A 68 4.16 8.66 -3.32
C HIS A 68 3.02 7.65 -3.51
N TYR A 69 3.25 6.65 -4.36
CA TYR A 69 2.27 5.63 -4.68
C TYR A 69 2.90 4.26 -4.45
N THR A 70 2.16 3.34 -3.84
CA THR A 70 2.61 1.95 -3.65
C THR A 70 1.49 0.99 -4.01
N LEU A 71 1.78 0.06 -4.91
CA LEU A 71 0.91 -1.07 -5.23
C LEU A 71 1.47 -2.34 -4.61
N SER A 72 0.61 -3.14 -3.99
CA SER A 72 0.95 -4.46 -3.48
C SER A 72 -0.06 -5.52 -3.93
N ILE A 73 0.41 -6.75 -4.15
CA ILE A 73 -0.45 -7.92 -4.37
C ILE A 73 -0.55 -8.68 -3.05
N ARG A 74 -1.77 -8.92 -2.57
CA ARG A 74 -2.06 -9.48 -1.24
C ARG A 74 -3.28 -10.40 -1.29
N GLN A 75 -3.44 -11.25 -0.29
CA GLN A 75 -4.65 -12.06 -0.18
C GLN A 75 -5.87 -11.20 0.24
N GLY A 76 -7.07 -11.58 -0.21
CA GLY A 76 -8.29 -10.79 0.04
C GLY A 76 -8.58 -10.50 1.52
N GLY A 77 -8.33 -11.47 2.42
CA GLY A 77 -8.50 -11.29 3.87
C GLY A 77 -7.55 -10.23 4.46
N GLU A 78 -6.29 -10.23 4.03
CA GLU A 78 -5.29 -9.24 4.43
C GLU A 78 -5.65 -7.84 3.92
N ILE A 79 -6.12 -7.75 2.68
CA ILE A 79 -6.57 -6.48 2.08
C ILE A 79 -7.70 -5.87 2.91
N LEU A 80 -8.70 -6.67 3.28
CA LEU A 80 -9.82 -6.22 4.10
C LEU A 80 -9.35 -5.72 5.48
N GLN A 81 -8.41 -6.44 6.11
CA GLN A 81 -7.83 -6.02 7.38
C GLN A 81 -7.07 -4.68 7.25
N MET A 82 -6.31 -4.50 6.18
CA MET A 82 -5.54 -3.27 5.95
C MET A 82 -6.44 -2.07 5.64
N LEU A 83 -7.49 -2.26 4.84
CA LEU A 83 -8.55 -1.26 4.66
C LEU A 83 -9.19 -0.90 6.01
N ASN A 84 -9.58 -1.89 6.82
CA ASN A 84 -10.18 -1.67 8.14
C ASN A 84 -9.23 -0.97 9.13
N SER A 85 -7.92 -1.12 8.96
CA SER A 85 -6.89 -0.46 9.76
C SER A 85 -6.40 0.88 9.20
N ARG A 86 -7.05 1.41 8.15
CA ARG A 86 -6.70 2.69 7.49
C ARG A 86 -5.28 2.72 6.90
N ARG A 87 -4.73 1.55 6.55
CA ARG A 87 -3.40 1.42 5.93
C ARG A 87 -3.45 1.40 4.41
N LEU A 88 -4.63 1.33 3.82
CA LEU A 88 -4.86 1.39 2.37
C LEU A 88 -5.76 2.58 2.06
N GLY A 89 -5.42 3.29 0.99
CA GLY A 89 -6.29 4.32 0.41
C GLY A 89 -7.40 3.70 -0.45
N ALA A 90 -7.06 2.67 -1.23
CA ALA A 90 -8.01 1.89 -2.01
C ALA A 90 -7.54 0.43 -2.17
N ALA A 91 -8.43 -0.45 -2.58
CA ALA A 91 -8.09 -1.80 -2.99
C ALA A 91 -8.92 -2.25 -4.19
N VAL A 92 -8.35 -3.15 -4.99
CA VAL A 92 -9.04 -3.81 -6.11
C VAL A 92 -9.05 -5.30 -5.86
N VAL A 93 -10.23 -5.88 -5.67
CA VAL A 93 -10.40 -7.30 -5.31
C VAL A 93 -11.42 -7.95 -6.22
N THR A 94 -11.53 -9.28 -6.12
CA THR A 94 -12.56 -10.01 -6.87
C THR A 94 -13.98 -9.63 -6.40
N PRO A 95 -15.02 -9.82 -7.23
CA PRO A 95 -16.39 -9.44 -6.91
C PRO A 95 -16.96 -10.13 -5.66
N GLU A 96 -16.44 -11.29 -5.28
CA GLU A 96 -16.92 -12.11 -4.17
C GLU A 96 -16.33 -11.64 -2.83
N ALA A 97 -15.31 -10.79 -2.85
CA ALA A 97 -14.65 -10.31 -1.64
C ALA A 97 -15.65 -9.63 -0.70
N ALA A 98 -15.61 -10.01 0.58
CA ALA A 98 -16.51 -9.50 1.59
C ALA A 98 -16.41 -7.98 1.72
N GLY A 99 -17.59 -7.34 1.82
CA GLY A 99 -17.68 -5.92 2.14
C GLY A 99 -17.43 -5.66 3.63
N GLY A 100 -17.30 -4.38 3.98
CA GLY A 100 -17.28 -3.91 5.36
C GLY A 100 -18.25 -2.76 5.54
N ARG A 101 -18.80 -2.58 6.76
CA ARG A 101 -19.81 -1.54 7.03
C ARG A 101 -19.34 -0.11 6.73
N LEU A 102 -18.03 0.14 6.81
CA LEU A 102 -17.42 1.44 6.53
C LEU A 102 -16.71 1.49 5.16
N LEU A 103 -16.89 0.46 4.33
CA LEU A 103 -16.24 0.34 3.04
C LEU A 103 -17.25 0.64 1.93
N LEU A 104 -16.93 1.68 1.16
CA LEU A 104 -17.60 1.94 -0.11
C LEU A 104 -16.98 1.03 -1.17
N HIS A 105 -17.78 0.69 -2.17
CA HIS A 105 -17.29 -0.09 -3.29
C HIS A 105 -17.99 0.28 -4.60
N ARG A 106 -17.30 0.00 -5.70
CA ARG A 106 -17.84 0.01 -7.07
C ARG A 106 -17.35 -1.21 -7.82
N LEU A 107 -18.17 -1.71 -8.73
CA LEU A 107 -17.79 -2.77 -9.65
C LEU A 107 -17.33 -2.14 -10.96
N SER A 108 -16.23 -2.62 -11.50
CA SER A 108 -15.71 -2.25 -12.82
C SER A 108 -15.37 -3.52 -13.59
N VAL A 109 -15.54 -3.50 -14.90
CA VAL A 109 -15.15 -4.61 -15.78
C VAL A 109 -13.83 -4.25 -16.42
N ILE A 110 -12.85 -5.14 -16.34
CA ILE A 110 -11.52 -4.91 -16.86
C ILE A 110 -11.22 -6.01 -17.87
N SER A 111 -10.78 -5.61 -19.05
CA SER A 111 -10.24 -6.57 -19.99
C SER A 111 -8.89 -7.05 -19.54
N SER A 112 -8.69 -8.36 -19.63
CA SER A 112 -7.40 -8.97 -19.36
C SER A 112 -6.34 -8.38 -20.29
N GLN A 113 -5.27 -7.86 -19.70
CA GLN A 113 -4.14 -7.34 -20.46
C GLN A 113 -2.87 -8.09 -20.08
N PRO A 114 -2.02 -8.47 -21.05
CA PRO A 114 -0.72 -9.02 -20.75
C PRO A 114 0.12 -7.96 -20.02
N LEU A 115 0.78 -8.39 -18.96
CA LEU A 115 1.72 -7.57 -18.22
C LEU A 115 3.07 -7.67 -18.93
N VAL A 116 3.55 -6.54 -19.46
CA VAL A 116 4.88 -6.47 -20.08
C VAL A 116 5.88 -6.21 -18.96
N MET A 117 6.82 -7.13 -18.76
CA MET A 117 8.00 -6.83 -17.93
C MET A 117 9.09 -6.25 -18.82
N ASP A 118 9.82 -5.30 -18.25
CA ASP A 118 10.77 -4.36 -18.85
C ASP A 118 11.77 -4.91 -19.90
N GLU A 119 12.27 -3.98 -20.73
CA GLU A 119 13.25 -3.91 -21.85
C GLU A 119 13.54 -5.17 -22.70
N ASP A 120 13.59 -6.38 -22.15
CA ASP A 120 13.82 -7.63 -22.89
C ASP A 120 12.53 -8.23 -23.51
N GLY A 121 11.39 -7.57 -23.33
CA GLY A 121 10.13 -7.92 -24.01
C GLY A 121 9.44 -9.19 -23.49
N ALA A 122 9.81 -9.68 -22.30
CA ALA A 122 9.16 -10.82 -21.69
C ALA A 122 7.69 -10.49 -21.35
N LEU A 123 6.77 -11.06 -22.12
CA LEU A 123 5.34 -10.92 -21.92
C LEU A 123 4.85 -11.94 -20.90
N LEU A 124 4.39 -11.47 -19.74
CA LEU A 124 3.54 -12.29 -18.89
C LEU A 124 2.14 -12.26 -19.49
N ALA A 125 1.88 -13.26 -20.33
CA ALA A 125 0.55 -13.50 -20.88
C ALA A 125 -0.41 -13.76 -19.71
N SER A 126 -1.51 -13.02 -19.69
CA SER A 126 -2.57 -13.29 -18.74
C SER A 126 -3.18 -14.65 -19.04
N ALA A 127 -3.38 -15.47 -18.00
CA ALA A 127 -4.02 -16.77 -18.13
C ALA A 127 -5.51 -16.62 -18.51
N GLU A 128 -6.16 -15.56 -18.03
CA GLU A 128 -7.54 -15.26 -18.41
C GLU A 128 -7.59 -14.45 -19.70
N LYS A 129 -8.38 -14.89 -20.67
CA LYS A 129 -8.66 -14.15 -21.91
C LYS A 129 -9.93 -13.31 -21.83
N GLU A 130 -10.76 -13.55 -20.83
CA GLU A 130 -12.07 -12.92 -20.68
C GLU A 130 -11.98 -11.66 -19.80
N SER A 131 -12.91 -10.74 -20.02
CA SER A 131 -13.01 -9.56 -19.18
C SER A 131 -13.48 -9.96 -17.78
N GLN A 132 -12.77 -9.49 -16.76
CA GLN A 132 -13.03 -9.82 -15.37
C GLN A 132 -13.74 -8.66 -14.69
N GLN A 133 -14.83 -8.95 -13.99
CA GLN A 133 -15.42 -7.98 -13.08
C GLN A 133 -14.53 -7.88 -11.83
N GLN A 134 -14.31 -6.66 -11.35
CA GLN A 134 -13.48 -6.35 -10.20
C GLN A 134 -14.22 -5.37 -9.30
N LYS A 135 -14.00 -5.49 -8.00
CA LYS A 135 -14.56 -4.64 -6.97
C LYS A 135 -13.47 -3.70 -6.46
N VAL A 136 -13.65 -2.41 -6.70
CA VAL A 136 -12.81 -1.37 -6.10
C VAL A 136 -13.42 -0.96 -4.78
N MET A 137 -12.63 -0.97 -3.71
CA MET A 137 -13.07 -0.67 -2.35
C MET A 137 -12.24 0.46 -1.75
N TRP A 138 -12.90 1.34 -0.99
CA TRP A 138 -12.24 2.41 -0.24
C TRP A 138 -13.07 2.74 1.01
N ARG A 139 -12.52 3.56 1.90
CA ARG A 139 -13.19 3.91 3.17
C ARG A 139 -14.14 5.09 3.03
N MET A 140 -15.29 4.99 3.70
CA MET A 140 -16.24 6.10 3.84
C MET A 140 -15.80 7.12 4.89
N ASP A 141 -15.29 6.64 6.03
CA ASP A 141 -14.97 7.43 7.23
C ASP A 141 -13.57 8.03 7.22
N ALA A 142 -12.84 7.87 6.11
CA ALA A 142 -11.52 8.45 5.88
C ALA A 142 -11.43 8.95 4.42
N PRO A 143 -12.14 10.04 4.09
CA PRO A 143 -12.15 10.57 2.73
C PRO A 143 -10.75 11.00 2.32
N ASN A 144 -10.21 10.34 1.30
CA ASN A 144 -8.93 10.66 0.68
C ASN A 144 -9.17 11.06 -0.78
N PRO A 145 -8.81 12.29 -1.21
CA PRO A 145 -8.98 12.73 -2.59
C PRO A 145 -8.33 11.79 -3.61
N LEU A 146 -7.14 11.25 -3.31
CA LEU A 146 -6.46 10.29 -4.18
C LEU A 146 -7.23 8.97 -4.31
N ALA A 147 -7.93 8.54 -3.26
CA ALA A 147 -8.80 7.36 -3.33
C ALA A 147 -9.99 7.58 -4.27
N GLN A 148 -10.60 8.77 -4.21
CA GLN A 148 -11.73 9.11 -5.07
C GLN A 148 -11.29 9.22 -6.54
N GLU A 149 -10.17 9.88 -6.79
CA GLU A 149 -9.59 10.00 -8.12
C GLU A 149 -9.23 8.63 -8.71
N PHE A 150 -8.55 7.79 -7.92
CA PHE A 150 -8.23 6.42 -8.33
C PHE A 150 -9.49 5.63 -8.70
N VAL A 151 -10.52 5.64 -7.84
CA VAL A 151 -11.79 4.95 -8.09
C VAL A 151 -12.47 5.49 -9.35
N HIS A 152 -12.44 6.81 -9.55
CA HIS A 152 -13.04 7.45 -10.73
C HIS A 152 -12.35 6.98 -12.01
N GLN A 153 -11.02 7.07 -12.09
CA GLN A 153 -10.26 6.64 -13.26
C GLN A 153 -10.39 5.13 -13.51
N PHE A 154 -10.44 4.32 -12.45
CA PHE A 154 -10.61 2.88 -12.55
C PHE A 154 -11.98 2.46 -13.08
N CYS A 155 -13.04 3.24 -12.78
CA CYS A 155 -14.40 2.95 -13.21
C CYS A 155 -14.78 3.60 -14.55
N ILE A 156 -14.11 4.66 -14.99
CA ILE A 156 -14.46 5.37 -16.24
C ILE A 156 -13.78 4.82 -17.47
N HIS A 157 -12.56 4.29 -17.32
CA HIS A 157 -11.92 3.57 -18.41
C HIS A 157 -12.64 2.25 -18.63
N LYS A 158 -13.69 2.33 -19.45
CA LYS A 158 -14.24 1.19 -20.14
C LYS A 158 -13.16 0.66 -21.08
N ALA A 159 -12.92 -0.64 -20.98
CA ALA A 159 -12.20 -1.39 -21.99
C ALA A 159 -12.75 -1.14 -23.40
#